data_AF-A0A954LZR7-F1
#
_entry.id   AF-A0A954LZR7-F1
#
_cell.length_a   1.000
_cell.length_b   1.000
_cell.length_c   1.000
_cell.angle_alpha   90.00
_cell.angle_beta   90.00
_cell.angle_gamma   90.00
#
_symmetry.space_group_name_H-M   'P 1'
#
loop_
_entity.id
_entity.type
_entity.pdbx_description
1 polymer ?
#
loop_
_entity_poly.entity_id
_entity_poly.type
_entity_poly.pdbx_seq_one_letter_code
_entity_poly.pdbx_strand_id
1 'polypeptide(L)'
;MWSRVVEIMFGCWLLISPFVFGHESGETTLWVNDLACGSAVIAFGLSSYWRPTRHAHLLTIGVSLWLIVFAYWHGFTSAPPESQNHTIIGLTLLMFAVIPNGASRPAAGWEATLETSGS
;
A
#
# COMPACT_ATOMS: atom_id res chain seq x y z
N MET A 1 -2.23 -12.28 6.03
CA MET A 1 -3.44 -11.70 5.40
C MET A 1 -3.77 -10.29 5.91
N TRP A 2 -3.48 -9.96 7.17
CA TRP A 2 -3.73 -8.62 7.75
C TRP A 2 -3.11 -7.45 6.95
N SER A 3 -1.89 -7.60 6.42
CA SER A 3 -1.23 -6.58 5.58
C SER A 3 -2.09 -6.12 4.39
N ARG A 4 -2.85 -7.03 3.78
CA ARG A 4 -3.71 -6.72 2.63
C ARG A 4 -4.92 -5.87 3.02
N VAL A 5 -5.46 -6.11 4.22
CA VAL A 5 -6.56 -5.31 4.76
C VAL A 5 -6.09 -3.89 5.01
N VAL A 6 -4.88 -3.74 5.56
CA VAL A 6 -4.24 -2.43 5.81
C VAL A 6 -3.98 -1.68 4.49
N GLU A 7 -3.48 -2.37 3.45
CA GLU A 7 -3.33 -1.80 2.10
C GLU A 7 -4.66 -1.25 1.56
N ILE A 8 -5.75 -2.02 1.66
CA ILE A 8 -7.09 -1.58 1.21
C ILE A 8 -7.58 -0.38 2.02
N MET A 9 -7.38 -0.38 3.34
CA MET A 9 -7.74 0.76 4.19
C MET A 9 -6.99 2.03 3.79
N PHE A 10 -5.70 1.94 3.48
CA PHE A 10 -4.92 3.08 2.96
C PHE A 10 -5.39 3.52 1.57
N GLY A 11 -5.79 2.58 0.70
CA GLY A 11 -6.41 2.92 -0.58
C GLY A 11 -7.71 3.71 -0.40
N CYS A 12 -8.58 3.30 0.53
CA CYS A 12 -9.79 4.05 0.87
C CYS A 12 -9.46 5.43 1.47
N TRP A 13 -8.42 5.52 2.29
CA TRP A 13 -7.97 6.80 2.85
C TRP A 13 -7.45 7.75 1.76
N LEU A 14 -6.70 7.27 0.77
CA LEU A 14 -6.27 8.07 -0.38
C LEU A 14 -7.44 8.66 -1.16
N LEU A 15 -8.54 7.92 -1.31
CA LEU A 15 -9.75 8.42 -1.96
C LEU A 15 -10.45 9.54 -1.17
N ILE A 16 -10.31 9.52 0.17
CA ILE A 16 -10.94 10.49 1.08
C ILE A 16 -10.04 11.71 1.29
N SER A 17 -8.72 11.53 1.27
CA SER A 17 -7.69 12.56 1.43
C SER A 17 -7.99 13.88 0.68
N PRO A 18 -8.33 13.89 -0.62
CA PRO A 18 -8.54 15.14 -1.33
C PRO A 18 -9.76 15.94 -0.85
N PHE A 19 -10.75 15.29 -0.22
CA PHE A 19 -11.90 15.96 0.40
C PHE A 19 -11.53 16.61 1.75
N VAL A 20 -10.53 16.08 2.44
CA VAL A 20 -10.06 16.59 3.74
C VAL A 20 -9.14 17.80 3.56
N PHE A 21 -8.22 17.72 2.59
CA PHE A 21 -7.27 18.81 2.33
C PHE A 21 -7.86 19.93 1.47
N GLY A 22 -9.03 19.73 0.85
CA GLY A 22 -9.77 20.78 0.15
C GLY A 22 -8.97 21.37 -1.00
N HIS A 23 -8.42 20.53 -1.89
CA HIS A 23 -7.69 20.97 -3.07
C HIS A 23 -8.52 22.01 -3.84
N GLU A 24 -7.96 23.20 -4.05
CA GLU A 24 -8.62 24.24 -4.82
C GLU A 24 -8.85 23.72 -6.25
N SER A 25 -9.98 24.13 -6.86
CA SER A 25 -10.43 23.69 -8.19
C SER A 25 -9.41 23.83 -9.35
N GLY A 26 -8.25 24.47 -9.12
CA GLY A 26 -7.11 24.53 -10.05
C GLY A 26 -6.17 23.31 -10.01
N GLU A 27 -6.27 22.41 -9.03
CA GLU A 27 -5.35 21.27 -8.83
C GLU A 27 -5.95 19.93 -9.27
N THR A 28 -6.58 19.90 -10.44
CA THR A 28 -7.20 18.69 -11.02
C THR A 28 -6.22 17.51 -11.12
N THR A 29 -4.93 17.80 -11.34
CA THR A 29 -3.87 16.77 -11.44
C THR A 29 -3.66 16.01 -10.13
N LEU A 30 -3.70 16.69 -8.98
CA LEU A 30 -3.56 16.07 -7.66
C LEU A 30 -4.77 15.17 -7.36
N TRP A 31 -5.97 15.68 -7.68
CA TRP A 31 -7.22 14.96 -7.51
C TRP A 31 -7.27 13.66 -8.31
N VAL A 32 -6.88 13.72 -9.59
CA VAL A 32 -6.83 12.54 -10.47
C VAL A 32 -5.78 11.54 -10.00
N ASN A 33 -4.62 12.01 -9.50
CA ASN A 33 -3.58 11.12 -9.00
C ASN A 33 -4.06 10.36 -7.75
N ASP A 34 -4.69 11.03 -6.80
CA ASP A 34 -5.23 10.41 -5.58
C ASP A 34 -6.27 9.34 -5.88
N LEU A 35 -7.18 9.63 -6.80
CA LEU A 35 -8.17 8.67 -7.28
C LEU A 35 -7.54 7.49 -8.03
N ALA A 36 -6.57 7.75 -8.91
CA ALA A 36 -5.88 6.71 -9.65
C ALA A 36 -5.06 5.80 -8.73
N CYS A 37 -4.28 6.37 -7.80
CA CYS A 37 -3.49 5.61 -6.84
C CYS A 37 -4.37 4.86 -5.84
N GLY A 38 -5.38 5.51 -5.26
CA GLY A 38 -6.31 4.87 -4.32
C GLY A 38 -7.06 3.70 -4.95
N SER A 39 -7.59 3.89 -6.17
CA SER A 39 -8.28 2.81 -6.90
C SER A 39 -7.34 1.68 -7.31
N ALA A 40 -6.10 1.99 -7.72
CA ALA A 40 -5.09 0.99 -8.03
C ALA A 40 -4.73 0.15 -6.80
N VAL A 41 -4.49 0.78 -5.64
CA VAL A 41 -4.20 0.07 -4.37
C VAL A 41 -5.35 -0.86 -3.99
N ILE A 42 -6.60 -0.40 -4.08
CA ILE A 42 -7.78 -1.24 -3.79
C ILE A 42 -7.87 -2.41 -4.77
N ALA A 43 -7.70 -2.16 -6.08
CA ALA A 43 -7.76 -3.19 -7.10
C ALA A 43 -6.67 -4.26 -6.91
N PHE A 44 -5.44 -3.86 -6.57
CA PHE A 44 -4.34 -4.79 -6.29
C PHE A 44 -4.53 -5.54 -4.98
N GLY A 45 -5.07 -4.87 -3.94
CA GLY A 45 -5.46 -5.51 -2.69
C GLY A 45 -6.52 -6.61 -2.89
N LEU A 46 -7.54 -6.33 -3.71
CA LEU A 46 -8.58 -7.30 -4.08
C LEU A 46 -8.03 -8.42 -4.97
N SER A 47 -7.18 -8.08 -5.93
CA SER A 47 -6.56 -9.06 -6.84
C SER A 47 -5.58 -9.99 -6.12
N SER A 48 -4.96 -9.53 -5.02
CA SER A 48 -4.12 -10.38 -4.16
C SER A 48 -4.91 -11.47 -3.43
N TYR A 49 -6.24 -11.41 -3.38
CA TYR A 49 -7.06 -12.47 -2.79
C TYR A 49 -7.15 -13.71 -3.70
N TRP A 50 -6.83 -13.58 -5.00
CA TRP A 50 -6.82 -14.69 -5.94
C TRP A 50 -5.48 -15.44 -5.93
N ARG A 51 -5.56 -16.75 -5.69
CA ARG A 51 -4.41 -17.68 -5.48
C ARG A 51 -3.29 -17.68 -6.55
N PRO A 52 -3.48 -17.34 -7.84
CA PRO A 52 -2.38 -17.38 -8.83
C PRO A 52 -1.43 -16.18 -8.80
N THR A 53 -1.87 -15.02 -8.28
CA THR A 53 -1.16 -13.74 -8.44
C THR A 53 -0.24 -13.43 -7.26
N ARG A 54 0.75 -14.31 -7.03
CA ARG A 54 1.86 -14.08 -6.08
C ARG A 54 2.67 -12.79 -6.38
N HIS A 55 2.45 -12.17 -7.55
CA HIS A 55 3.11 -10.95 -8.02
C HIS A 55 2.29 -9.67 -7.79
N ALA A 56 1.06 -9.75 -7.26
CA ALA A 56 0.21 -8.58 -7.01
C ALA A 56 0.88 -7.54 -6.08
N HIS A 57 1.71 -7.99 -5.15
CA HIS A 57 2.50 -7.12 -4.28
C HIS A 57 3.48 -6.21 -5.04
N LEU A 58 4.04 -6.66 -6.17
CA LEU A 58 5.01 -5.85 -6.94
C LEU A 58 4.35 -4.59 -7.50
N LEU A 59 3.05 -4.68 -7.82
CA LEU A 59 2.27 -3.55 -8.28
C LEU A 59 2.01 -2.56 -7.13
N THR A 60 1.79 -3.04 -5.90
CA THR A 60 1.70 -2.18 -4.72
C THR A 60 3.01 -1.42 -4.49
N ILE A 61 4.17 -2.08 -4.61
CA ILE A 61 5.48 -1.40 -4.55
C ILE A 61 5.58 -0.29 -5.61
N GLY A 62 5.15 -0.57 -6.85
CA GLY A 62 5.16 0.41 -7.93
C GLY A 62 4.30 1.64 -7.61
N VAL A 63 3.10 1.44 -7.08
CA VAL A 63 2.21 2.55 -6.68
C VAL A 63 2.78 3.33 -5.50
N SER A 64 3.37 2.65 -4.51
CA SER A 64 4.02 3.30 -3.36
C SER A 64 5.20 4.18 -3.80
N LEU A 65 6.05 3.66 -4.69
CA LEU A 65 7.16 4.42 -5.26
C LEU A 65 6.66 5.61 -6.08
N TRP A 66 5.63 5.42 -6.89
CA TRP A 66 5.01 6.50 -7.65
C TRP A 66 4.50 7.62 -6.74
N LEU A 67 3.78 7.29 -5.66
CA LEU A 67 3.30 8.25 -4.66
C LEU A 67 4.43 9.07 -4.04
N ILE A 68 5.54 8.42 -3.65
CA ILE A 68 6.70 9.09 -3.06
C ILE A 68 7.35 10.04 -4.07
N VAL A 69 7.58 9.58 -5.30
CA VAL A 69 8.20 10.41 -6.36
C VAL A 69 7.30 11.59 -6.72
N PHE A 70 5.99 11.37 -6.84
CA PHE A 70 5.04 12.42 -7.15
C PHE A 70 4.95 13.47 -6.03
N ALA A 71 4.86 13.03 -4.78
CA ALA A 71 4.86 13.91 -3.62
C ALA A 71 6.16 14.74 -3.52
N TYR A 72 7.30 14.10 -3.81
CA TYR A 72 8.60 14.77 -3.83
C TYR A 72 8.67 15.84 -4.92
N TRP A 73 8.18 15.54 -6.13
CA TRP A 73 8.15 16.51 -7.22
C TRP A 73 7.25 17.71 -6.89
N HIS A 74 6.07 17.45 -6.32
CA HIS A 74 5.09 18.50 -6.03
C HIS A 74 5.42 19.33 -4.78
N GLY A 75 6.14 18.74 -3.80
CA GLY A 75 6.49 19.38 -2.53
C GLY A 75 7.75 20.24 -2.54
N PHE A 76 8.43 20.39 -3.67
CA PHE A 76 9.76 21.01 -3.78
C PHE A 76 9.82 22.50 -3.37
N THR A 77 8.70 23.22 -3.43
CA THR A 77 8.66 24.67 -3.23
C THR A 77 8.19 25.10 -1.84
N SER A 78 7.22 24.40 -1.23
CA SER A 78 6.64 24.80 0.07
C SER A 78 6.26 23.64 1.00
N ALA A 79 6.59 22.38 0.65
CA ALA A 79 6.25 21.16 1.41
C ALA A 79 4.84 21.19 2.06
N PRO A 80 3.79 21.43 1.26
CA PRO A 80 2.45 21.63 1.78
C PRO A 80 1.89 20.33 2.41
N PRO A 81 0.92 20.43 3.34
CA PRO A 81 0.47 19.30 4.17
C PRO A 81 0.05 18.04 3.39
N GLU A 82 -0.51 18.22 2.19
CA GLU A 82 -0.91 17.16 1.28
C GLU A 82 0.28 16.32 0.81
N SER A 83 1.39 16.97 0.43
CA SER A 83 2.61 16.28 -0.05
C SER A 83 3.24 15.42 1.06
N GLN A 84 3.12 15.86 2.32
CA GLN A 84 3.57 15.09 3.48
C GLN A 84 2.71 13.85 3.68
N ASN A 85 1.38 13.98 3.55
CA ASN A 85 0.46 12.86 3.65
C ASN A 85 0.75 11.79 2.58
N HIS A 86 0.95 12.20 1.32
CA HIS A 86 1.32 11.26 0.24
C HIS A 86 2.64 10.55 0.50
N THR A 87 3.65 11.26 1.00
CA THR A 87 4.96 10.68 1.33
C THR A 87 4.85 9.64 2.45
N ILE A 88 4.11 9.96 3.52
CA ILE A 88 3.90 9.06 4.67
C ILE A 88 3.12 7.81 4.24
N ILE A 89 2.05 7.97 3.47
CA ILE A 89 1.24 6.84 2.98
C ILE A 89 2.07 5.99 2.02
N GLY A 90 2.80 6.61 1.10
CA GLY A 90 3.68 5.92 0.16
C GLY A 90 4.73 5.07 0.89
N LEU A 91 5.41 5.64 1.89
CA LEU A 91 6.39 4.92 2.70
C LEU A 91 5.76 3.80 3.52
N THR A 92 4.59 4.03 4.11
CA THR A 92 3.88 3.03 4.91
C THR A 92 3.44 1.84 4.05
N LEU A 93 2.87 2.12 2.87
CA LEU A 93 2.53 1.08 1.90
C LEU A 93 3.76 0.33 1.41
N LEU A 94 4.87 1.04 1.14
CA LEU A 94 6.13 0.44 0.73
C LEU A 94 6.67 -0.50 1.82
N MET A 95 6.64 -0.07 3.08
CA MET A 95 7.06 -0.87 4.23
C MET A 95 6.22 -2.14 4.36
N PHE A 96 4.88 -2.03 4.29
CA PHE A 96 3.99 -3.20 4.37
C PHE A 96 4.12 -4.13 3.17
N ALA A 97 4.39 -3.59 1.98
CA ALA A 97 4.68 -4.40 0.82
C ALA A 97 5.99 -5.19 1.05
N VAL A 98 7.09 -4.51 1.38
CA VAL A 98 8.42 -5.14 1.51
C VAL A 98 8.48 -6.18 2.62
N ILE A 99 7.79 -5.97 3.75
CA ILE A 99 7.84 -6.91 4.89
C ILE A 99 7.04 -8.18 4.56
N PRO A 100 7.70 -9.35 4.40
CA PRO A 100 7.00 -10.58 4.10
C PRO A 100 6.18 -11.00 5.32
N ASN A 101 4.84 -10.97 5.19
CA ASN A 101 3.93 -11.46 6.23
C ASN A 101 3.91 -13.00 6.26
N GLY A 102 5.04 -13.59 6.67
CA GLY A 102 5.26 -15.02 6.85
C GLY A 102 4.90 -15.54 8.23
N ALA A 103 4.52 -14.64 9.16
CA ALA A 103 4.26 -14.98 10.57
C ALA A 103 3.05 -15.92 10.78
N SER A 104 2.25 -16.16 9.74
CA SER A 104 1.13 -17.12 9.78
C SER A 104 1.52 -18.55 9.44
N ARG A 105 2.76 -18.81 9.01
CA ARG A 105 3.23 -20.18 8.76
C ARG A 105 3.81 -20.73 10.05
N PRO A 106 3.35 -21.89 10.55
CA PRO A 106 4.02 -22.56 11.65
C PRO A 106 5.49 -22.78 11.28
N ALA A 107 6.39 -22.62 12.26
CA ALA A 107 7.81 -22.80 12.03
C ALA A 107 8.05 -24.24 11.54
N ALA A 108 8.71 -24.41 10.39
CA ALA A 108 8.93 -25.71 9.76
C ALA A 108 9.60 -26.75 10.70
N GLY A 109 10.32 -26.27 11.73
CA GLY A 109 10.90 -27.13 12.77
C GLY A 109 9.87 -27.82 13.67
N TRP A 110 8.66 -27.28 13.83
CA TRP A 110 7.62 -27.86 14.68
C TRP A 110 6.93 -29.06 14.02
N GLU A 111 6.78 -29.04 12.69
CA GLU A 111 6.22 -30.15 11.91
C GLU A 111 7.15 -31.37 11.96
N ALA A 112 8.47 -31.16 11.84
CA ALA A 112 9.47 -32.22 11.95
C ALA A 112 9.46 -32.91 13.32
N THR A 113 9.27 -32.16 14.41
CA THR A 113 9.20 -32.76 15.76
C THR A 113 7.94 -33.60 15.98
N LEU A 114 6.79 -33.21 15.43
CA LEU A 114 5.53 -33.96 15.56
C LEU A 114 5.56 -35.29 14.80
N GLU A 115 6.24 -35.34 13.66
CA GLU A 115 6.44 -36.60 12.91
C GLU A 115 7.36 -37.57 13.67
N THR A 116 8.41 -37.07 14.34
CA THR A 116 9.35 -37.92 15.07
C THR A 116 8.86 -38.41 16.44
N SER A 117 7.92 -37.73 17.08
CA SER A 117 7.38 -38.14 18.40
C SER A 117 6.19 -39.09 18.31
N GLY A 118 5.66 -39.34 17.11
CA GLY A 118 4.51 -40.20 16.85
C GLY A 118 4.83 -41.63 16.42
N SER A 119 6.12 -41.98 16.24
CA SER A 119 6.64 -43.32 15.90
C SER A 119 7.36 -43.96 17.07
#